data_AF-A0ABD3FN92-F1
#
_entry.id   AF-A0ABD3FN92-F1
#
_cell.length_a   1.000
_cell.length_b   1.000
_cell.length_c   1.000
_cell.angle_alpha   90.00
_cell.angle_beta   90.00
_cell.angle_gamma   90.00
#
_symmetry.space_group_name_H-M   'P 1'
#
loop_
_entity.id
_entity.type
_entity.pdbx_description
1 polymer ?
#
loop_
_entity_poly.entity_id
_entity_poly.type
_entity_poly.pdbx_seq_one_letter_code
_entity_poly.pdbx_strand_id
1 'polypeptide(L)'
;MQHGSLYQRVDLFASTPLLTAARVRANFDKQNPGGKTALVPVRSRHSAGHGRNSAAAPPMFEPTHEWKEILPNQVLPAGLHIRVNLQTGKKEAKLLDC
;
A
#
# COMPACT_ATOMS: atom_id res chain seq x y z
N MET A 1 12.23 -59.41 -6.04
CA MET A 1 12.26 -57.98 -5.68
C MET A 1 11.09 -57.32 -6.38
N GLN A 2 10.07 -56.96 -5.60
CA GLN A 2 8.87 -56.26 -6.05
C GLN A 2 9.23 -54.80 -6.33
N HIS A 3 8.88 -54.26 -7.50
CA HIS A 3 8.57 -52.84 -7.66
C HIS A 3 7.46 -52.74 -8.69
N GLY A 4 6.25 -52.44 -8.21
CA GLY A 4 5.15 -52.01 -9.05
C GLY A 4 5.23 -50.51 -9.31
N SER A 5 4.62 -50.07 -10.41
CA SER A 5 3.51 -49.12 -10.33
C SER A 5 2.71 -49.16 -11.61
N LEU A 6 1.47 -49.60 -11.43
CA LEU A 6 0.33 -49.41 -12.30
C LEU A 6 0.03 -47.90 -12.48
N TYR A 7 -0.91 -47.61 -13.39
CA TYR A 7 -1.64 -46.35 -13.61
C TYR A 7 -1.23 -45.48 -14.81
N GLN A 8 -1.71 -45.97 -15.95
CA GLN A 8 -2.37 -45.21 -17.02
C GLN A 8 -3.26 -44.07 -16.51
N ARG A 9 -3.26 -42.91 -17.19
CA ARG A 9 -4.46 -42.12 -17.50
C ARG A 9 -4.18 -40.88 -18.38
N VAL A 10 -4.94 -40.84 -19.47
CA VAL A 10 -5.10 -39.75 -20.45
C VAL A 10 -5.95 -38.60 -19.87
N ASP A 11 -6.14 -37.55 -20.69
CA ASP A 11 -7.00 -36.35 -20.50
C ASP A 11 -6.21 -35.11 -20.00
N LEU A 12 -6.39 -33.88 -20.49
CA LEU A 12 -7.47 -33.30 -21.27
C LEU A 12 -6.99 -31.96 -21.87
N PHE A 13 -7.51 -31.61 -23.04
CA PHE A 13 -7.39 -30.31 -23.72
C PHE A 13 -7.48 -29.12 -22.75
N ALA A 14 -6.40 -28.36 -22.58
CA ALA A 14 -6.46 -27.02 -21.99
C ALA A 14 -6.76 -26.00 -23.11
N SER A 15 -8.05 -25.85 -23.41
CA SER A 15 -8.60 -24.79 -24.25
C SER A 15 -8.50 -23.46 -23.51
N THR A 16 -7.54 -22.61 -23.88
CA THR A 16 -7.44 -21.23 -23.37
C THR A 16 -8.42 -20.32 -24.13
N PRO A 17 -9.42 -19.69 -23.49
CA PRO A 17 -10.16 -18.61 -24.13
C PRO A 17 -9.31 -17.33 -24.15
N LEU A 18 -9.09 -16.78 -25.34
CA LEU A 18 -8.52 -15.45 -25.58
C LEU A 18 -9.43 -14.38 -24.94
N LEU A 19 -8.89 -13.58 -24.01
CA LEU A 19 -9.58 -12.43 -23.44
C LEU A 19 -9.66 -11.29 -24.48
N THR A 20 -10.85 -11.04 -25.02
CA THR A 20 -11.14 -9.86 -25.85
C THR A 20 -11.24 -8.63 -24.96
N ALA A 21 -10.25 -7.73 -25.03
CA ALA A 21 -10.29 -6.43 -24.37
C ALA A 21 -11.16 -5.44 -25.17
N ALA A 22 -12.39 -5.20 -24.71
CA ALA A 22 -13.24 -4.14 -25.25
C ALA A 22 -12.87 -2.79 -24.62
N ARG A 23 -12.28 -1.89 -25.43
CA ARG A 23 -11.92 -0.53 -25.00
C ARG A 23 -13.14 0.38 -25.13
N VAL A 24 -13.84 0.62 -24.02
CA VAL A 24 -14.94 1.59 -23.94
C VAL A 24 -14.37 2.99 -24.14
N ARG A 25 -14.76 3.67 -25.23
CA ARG A 25 -14.55 5.12 -25.40
C ARG A 25 -15.62 5.86 -24.61
N ALA A 26 -15.22 6.55 -23.55
CA ALA A 26 -16.07 7.54 -22.89
C ALA A 26 -16.05 8.84 -23.71
N ASN A 27 -17.22 9.34 -24.11
CA ASN A 27 -17.40 10.65 -24.71
C ASN A 27 -17.34 11.70 -23.59
N PHE A 28 -16.28 12.51 -23.58
CA PHE A 28 -16.13 13.64 -22.67
C PHE A 28 -16.84 14.86 -23.27
N ASP A 29 -18.06 15.11 -22.82
CA ASP A 29 -18.84 16.30 -23.18
C ASP A 29 -18.22 17.54 -22.51
N LYS A 30 -17.63 18.42 -23.34
CA LYS A 30 -17.07 19.71 -22.93
C LYS A 30 -18.19 20.75 -23.02
N GLN A 31 -18.87 21.01 -21.91
CA GLN A 31 -19.78 22.15 -21.78
C GLN A 31 -19.32 23.11 -20.68
N ASN A 32 -18.89 24.30 -21.10
CA ASN A 32 -18.89 25.57 -20.37
C ASN A 32 -18.78 26.65 -21.48
N PRO A 33 -19.45 27.82 -21.46
CA PRO A 33 -19.84 28.54 -20.25
C PRO A 33 -21.13 29.38 -20.26
N GLY A 34 -21.57 29.77 -19.07
CA GLY A 34 -22.31 31.02 -18.88
C GLY A 34 -23.70 30.87 -18.31
N GLY A 35 -23.84 31.08 -17.00
CA GLY A 35 -25.13 31.05 -16.32
C GLY A 35 -25.10 31.62 -14.91
N LYS A 36 -24.72 32.89 -14.75
CA LYS A 36 -25.20 33.84 -13.73
C LYS A 36 -25.82 33.23 -12.45
N THR A 37 -24.99 32.87 -11.49
CA THR A 37 -25.42 32.62 -10.10
C THR A 37 -24.99 33.81 -9.25
N ALA A 38 -25.96 34.63 -8.87
CA ALA A 38 -25.77 35.72 -7.93
C ALA A 38 -25.24 35.15 -6.60
N LEU A 39 -24.04 35.58 -6.20
CA LEU A 39 -23.43 35.19 -4.95
C LEU A 39 -24.06 35.99 -3.81
N VAL A 40 -25.02 35.37 -3.11
CA VAL A 40 -25.38 35.77 -1.75
C VAL A 40 -24.31 35.25 -0.80
N PRO A 41 -23.60 36.10 -0.03
CA PRO A 41 -22.66 35.61 0.96
C PRO A 41 -23.46 35.03 2.13
N VAL A 42 -23.72 33.72 2.08
CA VAL A 42 -24.13 32.98 3.26
C VAL A 42 -22.94 33.05 4.23
N ARG A 43 -23.09 33.84 5.30
CA ARG A 43 -22.13 33.89 6.40
C ARG A 43 -22.20 32.53 7.11
N SER A 44 -21.50 31.55 6.54
CA SER A 44 -21.35 30.26 7.17
C SER A 44 -20.36 30.43 8.32
N ARG A 45 -20.91 30.64 9.52
CA ARG A 45 -20.20 30.38 10.77
C ARG A 45 -20.07 28.87 10.93
N HIS A 46 -19.29 28.24 10.06
CA HIS A 46 -18.58 27.05 10.49
C HIS A 46 -17.45 27.55 11.38
N SER A 47 -17.73 27.57 12.69
CA SER A 47 -16.69 27.42 13.70
C SER A 47 -15.96 26.13 13.35
N ALA A 48 -14.97 26.22 12.47
CA ALA A 48 -14.10 25.14 12.09
C ALA A 48 -13.22 24.88 13.30
N GLY A 49 -13.76 24.10 14.24
CA GLY A 49 -12.97 23.17 15.03
C GLY A 49 -12.34 22.18 14.05
N HIS A 50 -11.34 22.65 13.30
CA HIS A 50 -10.36 21.77 12.71
C HIS A 50 -9.56 21.27 13.90
N GLY A 51 -10.08 20.21 14.53
CA GLY A 51 -9.27 19.32 15.33
C GLY A 51 -8.13 18.93 14.41
N ARG A 52 -7.00 19.63 14.56
CA ARG A 52 -5.73 19.27 13.97
C ARG A 52 -5.40 17.92 14.59
N ASN A 53 -5.95 16.86 14.00
CA ASN A 53 -5.20 15.63 13.90
C ASN A 53 -4.01 16.03 13.05
N SER A 54 -2.98 16.56 13.73
CA SER A 54 -1.68 16.78 13.17
C SER A 54 -1.33 15.47 12.50
N ALA A 55 -1.47 15.42 11.17
CA ALA A 55 -0.89 14.39 10.35
C ALA A 55 0.63 14.62 10.42
N ALA A 56 1.16 14.41 11.63
CA ALA A 56 2.55 14.52 11.95
C ALA A 56 3.22 13.47 11.07
N ALA A 57 4.24 13.90 10.33
CA ALA A 57 5.03 12.99 9.54
C ALA A 57 5.41 11.77 10.40
N PRO A 58 5.39 10.55 9.84
CA PRO A 58 5.75 9.37 10.58
C PRO A 58 7.12 9.57 11.24
N PRO A 59 7.29 9.16 12.51
CA PRO A 59 8.53 9.38 13.23
C PRO A 59 9.68 8.66 12.52
N MET A 60 10.86 9.28 12.53
CA MET A 60 12.07 8.66 11.99
C MET A 60 12.65 7.68 13.00
N PHE A 61 13.27 6.60 12.53
CA PHE A 61 14.02 5.66 13.36
C PHE A 61 15.40 6.22 13.67
N GLU A 62 15.74 6.31 14.95
CA GLU A 62 17.07 6.68 15.45
C GLU A 62 17.91 5.41 15.67
N PRO A 63 18.85 5.10 14.76
CA PRO A 63 19.61 3.87 14.82
C PRO A 63 20.73 3.94 15.87
N THR A 64 20.95 2.82 16.54
CA THR A 64 21.99 2.61 17.55
C THR A 64 22.88 1.43 17.15
N HIS A 65 24.09 1.31 17.71
CA HIS A 65 24.95 0.14 17.49
C HIS A 65 24.39 -1.15 18.13
N GLU A 66 23.45 -0.99 19.07
CA GLU A 66 22.67 -2.07 19.67
C GLU A 66 21.33 -2.27 18.95
N TRP A 67 20.77 -3.47 19.08
CA TRP A 67 19.48 -3.83 18.49
C TRP A 67 18.35 -3.07 19.19
N LYS A 68 17.56 -2.34 18.39
CA LYS A 68 16.40 -1.57 18.87
C LYS A 68 15.15 -1.93 18.08
N GLU A 69 14.02 -2.04 18.78
CA GLU A 69 12.72 -2.36 18.17
C GLU A 69 12.27 -1.25 17.21
N ILE A 70 11.77 -1.65 16.04
CA ILE A 70 11.19 -0.78 15.04
C ILE A 70 9.70 -0.64 15.34
N LEU A 71 9.24 0.60 15.54
CA LEU A 71 7.83 0.88 15.78
C LEU A 71 7.01 0.82 14.48
N PRO A 72 5.70 0.53 14.56
CA PRO A 72 4.82 0.58 13.39
C PRO A 72 4.79 1.99 12.79
N ASN A 73 4.78 2.06 11.46
CA ASN A 73 4.79 3.30 10.68
C ASN A 73 6.03 4.19 10.88
N GLN A 74 7.12 3.65 11.42
CA GLN A 74 8.38 4.37 11.52
C GLN A 74 9.16 4.32 10.19
N VAL A 75 9.84 5.41 9.83
CA VAL A 75 10.69 5.45 8.64
C VAL A 75 12.10 4.99 8.98
N LEU A 76 12.65 4.04 8.22
CA LEU A 76 14.00 3.52 8.43
C LEU A 76 14.99 4.14 7.44
N PRO A 77 16.13 4.69 7.90
CA PRO A 77 17.21 5.08 7.00
C PRO A 77 17.87 3.87 6.32
N ALA A 78 18.52 4.11 5.18
CA ALA A 78 19.27 3.07 4.46
C ALA A 78 20.53 2.65 5.22
N GLY A 79 21.05 1.45 4.94
CA GLY A 79 22.28 0.93 5.56
C GLY A 79 22.10 0.33 6.95
N LEU A 80 20.87 0.24 7.46
CA LEU A 80 20.58 -0.45 8.72
C LEU A 80 20.55 -1.96 8.54
N HIS A 81 21.06 -2.66 9.56
CA HIS A 81 20.91 -4.11 9.65
C HIS A 81 19.61 -4.45 10.37
N ILE A 82 18.72 -5.18 9.72
CA ILE A 82 17.36 -5.50 10.21
C ILE A 82 17.26 -7.00 10.49
N ARG A 83 16.64 -7.34 11.62
CA ARG A 83 16.24 -8.73 11.95
C ARG A 83 14.81 -8.79 12.42
N VAL A 84 14.28 -10.02 12.50
CA VAL A 84 13.01 -10.32 13.14
C VAL A 84 13.27 -11.26 14.31
N ASN A 85 12.81 -10.89 15.50
CA ASN A 85 12.80 -11.79 16.63
C ASN A 85 11.69 -12.83 16.40
N LEU A 86 12.06 -14.10 16.24
CA LEU A 86 11.10 -15.17 15.89
C LEU A 86 10.17 -15.55 17.04
N GLN A 87 10.54 -15.27 18.29
CA GLN A 87 9.69 -15.55 19.45
C GLN A 87 8.57 -14.50 19.58
N THR A 88 8.87 -13.22 19.31
CA THR A 88 7.91 -12.12 19.50
C THR A 88 7.32 -11.58 18.20
N GLY A 89 7.92 -11.91 17.05
CA GLY A 89 7.59 -11.34 15.74
C GLY A 89 8.02 -9.89 15.55
N LYS A 90 8.72 -9.29 16.52
CA LYS A 90 9.13 -7.89 16.47
C LYS A 90 10.31 -7.67 15.54
N LYS A 91 10.28 -6.58 14.79
CA LYS A 91 11.39 -6.15 13.93
C LYS A 91 12.36 -5.31 14.74
N GLU A 92 13.64 -5.57 14.59
CA GLU A 92 14.70 -4.80 15.25
C GLU A 92 15.71 -4.33 14.21
N ALA A 93 16.30 -3.15 14.42
CA ALA A 93 17.38 -2.64 13.60
C ALA A 93 18.55 -2.15 14.44
N LYS A 94 19.75 -2.19 13.84
CA LYS A 94 20.97 -1.57 14.38
C LYS A 94 21.81 -0.94 13.27
N LEU A 95 22.64 0.02 13.67
CA LEU A 95 23.72 0.57 12.87
C LEU A 95 24.92 -0.39 12.89
N LEU A 96 25.51 -0.65 11.73
CA LEU A 96 26.80 -1.33 11.65
C LEU A 96 27.88 -0.26 11.47
N ASP A 97 28.99 -0.41 12.20
CA ASP A 97 30.21 0.33 11.92
C ASP A 97 30.73 -0.16 10.56
N CYS A 98 30.93 0.76 9.62
CA CYS A 98 31.32 0.48 8.24
C CYS A 98 32.61 1.20 7.88
#